data_AF-A0A1V6UEG4-F1
#
_entry.id   AF-A0A1V6UEG4-F1
#
_cell.length_a   1.000
_cell.length_b   1.000
_cell.length_c   1.000
_cell.angle_alpha   90.00
_cell.angle_beta   90.00
_cell.angle_gamma   90.00
#
_symmetry.space_group_name_H-M   'P 1'
#
loop_
_entity.id
_entity.type
_entity.pdbx_description
1 polymer ?
#
loop_
_entity_poly.entity_id
_entity_poly.type
_entity_poly.pdbx_seq_one_letter_code
_entity_poly.pdbx_strand_id
1 'polypeptide(L)'
;MHFYPKAREQRPSIHHPSVRPRRLGVLKAATVNLLLLQALFLGLFCYIFGSLFQQTGHIHNINVLFVDYDGGAIGDAARATFQKLKGPDFPTFIEQPASVYPQPGSIEGAVCDIKYWGALYVTANASNALSAAYAGGLAASSYDKNDVLTMVWNEARYPTVVDSVLAESIKLLSETARVAYFQTNGKNSLQHINSSDSAALATFYEPWTLANNNIQPTSQGSRVIYNTLVIILILIQEFFYLGTINGLYAQFNLYTSLSARRIASVRLIISLIYTLIGAMCTAGAIWAFRSGWDVNGNQFALTWLVLWLFAHLNFLVLDIFTIWLPPPYVPMALISWIITNITSILLPFELAPAFYKVGFALPAHAVFQVLIDIWSFGCNPKLYYALPVLFVYEVLGIILSTIGVYRRAHYACIKQEMDEKALQEKVTSTILEQQEAHLVRRETTRDIQGSKTSDSGNEEADAEAELANIIHREMSRPKVERPGTSRDNTGPSFALAYRD
;
A
#
# COMPACT_ATOMS: atom_id res chain seq x y z
N MET A 1 -50.49 -5.93 3.30
CA MET A 1 -49.19 -5.77 3.98
C MET A 1 -48.71 -4.34 3.76
N HIS A 2 -48.62 -3.52 4.81
CA HIS A 2 -47.91 -2.26 4.71
C HIS A 2 -46.41 -2.54 4.83
N PHE A 3 -45.64 -2.25 3.77
CA PHE A 3 -44.18 -2.28 3.85
C PHE A 3 -43.70 -1.22 4.86
N TYR A 4 -42.87 -1.64 5.83
CA TYR A 4 -42.26 -0.82 6.88
C TYR A 4 -43.24 0.07 7.68
N PRO A 5 -44.19 -0.51 8.44
CA PRO A 5 -45.25 0.24 9.12
C PRO A 5 -44.72 1.27 10.13
N LYS A 6 -43.64 0.95 10.87
CA LYS A 6 -43.00 1.88 11.84
C LYS A 6 -42.36 3.13 11.22
N ALA A 7 -42.06 3.10 9.91
CA ALA A 7 -41.52 4.26 9.20
C ALA A 7 -42.62 5.28 8.83
N ARG A 8 -43.89 4.84 8.85
CA ARG A 8 -45.07 5.64 8.45
C ARG A 8 -45.86 6.21 9.63
N GLU A 9 -45.40 5.96 10.86
CA GLU A 9 -45.94 6.63 12.05
C GLU A 9 -45.83 8.16 11.88
N GLN A 10 -46.84 8.90 12.32
CA GLN A 10 -46.84 10.36 12.23
C GLN A 10 -45.73 10.93 13.13
N ARG A 11 -44.63 11.36 12.49
CA ARG A 11 -43.50 12.01 13.15
C ARG A 11 -43.60 13.54 12.98
N PRO A 12 -43.03 14.32 13.92
CA PRO A 12 -43.03 15.78 13.81
C PRO A 12 -42.40 16.24 12.50
N SER A 13 -43.00 17.26 11.86
CA SER A 13 -42.47 17.89 10.65
C SER A 13 -41.06 18.48 10.89
N ILE A 14 -40.26 18.59 9.83
CA ILE A 14 -38.88 19.11 9.88
C ILE A 14 -38.77 20.55 10.41
N HIS A 15 -39.87 21.30 10.37
CA HIS A 15 -39.98 22.67 10.88
C HIS A 15 -40.41 22.75 12.35
N HIS A 16 -40.76 21.61 12.97
CA HIS A 16 -41.19 21.56 14.36
C HIS A 16 -40.02 21.94 15.30
N PRO A 17 -40.24 22.78 16.33
CA PRO A 17 -39.17 23.28 17.21
C PRO A 17 -38.40 22.18 17.94
N SER A 18 -39.04 21.03 18.25
CA SER A 18 -38.38 19.87 18.85
C SER A 18 -37.32 19.20 17.95
N VAL A 19 -37.37 19.44 16.63
CA VAL A 19 -36.43 18.86 15.64
C VAL A 19 -35.32 19.84 15.26
N ARG A 20 -35.52 21.15 15.47
CA ARG A 20 -34.55 22.22 15.19
C ARG A 20 -33.13 21.96 15.75
N PRO A 21 -32.93 21.55 17.02
CA PRO A 21 -31.58 21.29 17.54
C PRO A 21 -30.91 20.09 16.87
N ARG A 22 -31.69 19.04 16.56
CA ARG A 22 -31.19 17.85 15.85
C ARG A 22 -30.76 18.20 14.42
N ARG A 23 -31.56 19.00 13.70
CA ARG A 23 -31.22 19.48 12.35
C ARG A 23 -29.95 20.31 12.34
N LEU A 24 -29.80 21.24 13.28
CA LEU A 24 -28.59 22.06 13.39
C LEU A 24 -27.36 21.21 13.75
N GLY A 25 -27.54 20.20 14.61
CA GLY A 25 -26.50 19.23 14.94
C GLY A 25 -26.04 18.42 13.72
N VAL A 26 -26.98 17.91 12.91
CA VAL A 26 -26.67 17.20 11.65
C VAL A 26 -25.97 18.13 10.67
N LEU A 27 -26.46 19.36 10.47
CA LEU A 27 -25.83 20.32 9.56
C LEU A 27 -24.40 20.63 10.00
N LYS A 28 -24.19 20.92 11.30
CA LYS A 28 -22.86 21.17 11.86
C LYS A 28 -21.93 19.97 11.65
N ALA A 29 -22.37 18.76 12.00
CA ALA A 29 -21.57 17.56 11.85
C ALA A 29 -21.25 17.25 10.37
N ALA A 30 -22.23 17.41 9.48
CA ALA A 30 -22.06 17.22 8.04
C ALA A 30 -21.08 18.24 7.46
N THR A 31 -21.21 19.52 7.79
CA THR A 31 -20.28 20.56 7.32
C THR A 31 -18.85 20.34 7.81
N VAL A 32 -18.67 19.99 9.09
CA VAL A 32 -17.33 19.70 9.64
C VAL A 32 -16.70 18.50 8.94
N ASN A 33 -17.44 17.38 8.79
CA ASN A 33 -16.91 16.20 8.10
C ASN A 33 -16.67 16.45 6.61
N LEU A 34 -17.49 17.26 5.95
CA LEU A 34 -17.29 17.65 4.55
C LEU A 34 -15.97 18.42 4.39
N LEU A 35 -15.74 19.45 5.20
CA LEU A 35 -14.52 20.25 5.12
C LEU A 35 -13.28 19.41 5.42
N LEU A 36 -13.37 18.54 6.43
CA LEU A 36 -12.27 17.68 6.83
C LEU A 36 -11.93 16.65 5.75
N LEU A 37 -12.94 15.99 5.16
CA LEU A 37 -12.72 15.05 4.06
C LEU A 37 -12.17 15.75 2.82
N GLN A 38 -12.68 16.93 2.46
CA GLN A 38 -12.17 17.66 1.30
C GLN A 38 -10.72 18.10 1.49
N ALA A 39 -10.37 18.62 2.68
CA ALA A 39 -8.99 18.96 2.99
C ALA A 39 -8.08 17.73 2.97
N LEU A 40 -8.55 16.59 3.49
CA LEU A 40 -7.81 15.33 3.46
C LEU A 40 -7.54 14.88 2.04
N PHE A 41 -8.58 14.72 1.21
CA PHE A 41 -8.41 14.26 -0.17
C PHE A 41 -7.58 15.24 -1.00
N LEU A 42 -7.75 16.55 -0.81
CA LEU A 42 -6.87 17.54 -1.42
C LEU A 42 -5.41 17.32 -1.03
N GLY A 43 -5.12 17.12 0.26
CA GLY A 43 -3.78 16.81 0.75
C GLY A 43 -3.20 15.53 0.14
N LEU A 44 -4.01 14.47 0.03
CA LEU A 44 -3.60 13.19 -0.58
C LEU A 44 -3.34 13.34 -2.08
N PHE A 45 -4.18 14.08 -2.81
CA PHE A 45 -3.94 14.37 -4.22
C PHE A 45 -2.67 15.22 -4.42
N CYS A 46 -2.47 16.24 -3.61
CA CYS A 46 -1.23 17.02 -3.61
C CYS A 46 -0.01 16.16 -3.29
N TYR A 47 -0.14 15.18 -2.39
CA TYR A 47 0.95 14.25 -2.07
C TYR A 47 1.31 13.37 -3.27
N ILE A 48 0.31 12.75 -3.91
CA ILE A 48 0.52 11.90 -5.11
C ILE A 48 1.09 12.73 -6.25
N PHE A 49 0.40 13.79 -6.67
CA PHE A 49 0.82 14.58 -7.83
C PHE A 49 2.13 15.34 -7.58
N GLY A 50 2.37 15.79 -6.34
CA GLY A 50 3.64 16.40 -5.99
C GLY A 50 4.81 15.42 -6.04
N SER A 51 4.60 14.13 -5.75
CA SER A 51 5.65 13.10 -5.89
C SER A 51 6.02 12.84 -7.35
N LEU A 52 5.07 13.03 -8.27
CA LEU A 52 5.25 12.87 -9.72
C LEU A 52 5.62 14.17 -10.42
N PHE A 53 5.66 15.28 -9.68
CA PHE A 53 5.87 16.60 -10.24
C PHE A 53 7.27 16.73 -10.84
N GLN A 54 7.35 17.25 -12.06
CA GLN A 54 8.60 17.45 -12.81
C GLN A 54 9.46 16.18 -12.96
N GLN A 55 8.82 15.01 -13.08
CA GLN A 55 9.52 13.76 -13.35
C GLN A 55 10.52 13.88 -14.53
N THR A 56 10.11 14.51 -15.64
CA THR A 56 10.99 14.65 -16.83
C THR A 56 12.23 15.49 -16.52
N GLY A 57 12.06 16.57 -15.75
CA GLY A 57 13.15 17.44 -15.32
C GLY A 57 14.16 16.76 -14.39
N HIS A 58 13.82 15.61 -13.79
CA HIS A 58 14.70 14.82 -12.93
C HIS A 58 15.32 13.61 -13.63
N ILE A 59 15.07 13.39 -14.93
CA ILE A 59 15.62 12.24 -15.67
C ILE A 59 17.16 12.25 -15.64
N HIS A 60 17.79 13.42 -15.61
CA HIS A 60 19.24 13.55 -15.44
C HIS A 60 19.80 12.89 -14.16
N ASN A 61 18.98 12.61 -13.14
CA ASN A 61 19.41 11.86 -11.94
C ASN A 61 19.58 10.35 -12.20
N ILE A 62 19.10 9.85 -13.34
CA ILE A 62 19.32 8.48 -13.79
C ILE A 62 20.72 8.38 -14.37
N ASN A 63 21.61 7.72 -13.64
CA ASN A 63 22.98 7.50 -14.06
C ASN A 63 23.12 6.21 -14.87
N VAL A 64 23.69 6.33 -16.06
CA VAL A 64 23.97 5.23 -16.99
C VAL A 64 25.48 5.11 -17.17
N LEU A 65 26.03 3.91 -17.02
CA LEU A 65 27.45 3.67 -17.22
C LEU A 65 27.78 3.65 -18.72
N PHE A 66 28.83 4.34 -19.15
CA PHE A 66 29.37 4.22 -20.50
C PHE A 66 30.81 3.69 -20.47
N VAL A 67 31.10 2.64 -21.24
CA VAL A 67 32.44 2.08 -21.36
C VAL A 67 32.79 1.89 -22.84
N ASP A 68 33.87 2.52 -23.27
CA ASP A 68 34.37 2.40 -24.63
C ASP A 68 35.57 1.45 -24.66
N TYR A 69 35.39 0.23 -25.17
CA TYR A 69 36.47 -0.73 -25.35
C TYR A 69 37.18 -0.57 -26.71
N ASP A 70 36.59 0.19 -27.63
CA ASP A 70 37.10 0.41 -28.98
C ASP A 70 38.10 1.56 -29.01
N GLY A 71 37.79 2.66 -28.31
CA GLY A 71 38.59 3.89 -28.34
C GLY A 71 38.66 4.52 -29.73
N GLY A 72 37.69 4.20 -30.59
CA GLY A 72 37.67 4.55 -32.01
C GLY A 72 36.52 5.46 -32.41
N ALA A 73 36.32 5.58 -33.72
CA ALA A 73 35.34 6.48 -34.34
C ALA A 73 33.89 6.28 -33.85
N ILE A 74 33.50 5.06 -33.50
CA ILE A 74 32.16 4.75 -32.95
C ILE A 74 32.02 5.28 -31.52
N GLY A 75 33.03 5.08 -30.68
CA GLY A 75 33.09 5.63 -29.33
C GLY A 75 33.07 7.17 -29.33
N ASP A 76 33.82 7.79 -30.23
CA ASP A 76 33.81 9.25 -30.42
C ASP A 76 32.46 9.79 -30.88
N ALA A 77 31.77 9.08 -31.78
CA ALA A 77 30.42 9.44 -32.22
C ALA A 77 29.40 9.34 -31.06
N ALA A 78 29.50 8.31 -30.22
CA ALA A 78 28.70 8.18 -29.01
C ALA A 78 28.99 9.35 -28.05
N ARG A 79 30.26 9.69 -27.83
CA ARG A 79 30.69 10.81 -26.97
C ARG A 79 30.21 12.17 -27.44
N ALA A 80 30.30 12.45 -28.74
CA ALA A 80 29.76 13.66 -29.34
C ALA A 80 28.24 13.76 -29.16
N THR A 81 27.55 12.62 -29.29
CA THR A 81 26.09 12.53 -29.12
C THR A 81 25.68 12.76 -27.67
N PHE A 82 26.41 12.23 -26.68
CA PHE A 82 26.16 12.51 -25.27
C PHE A 82 26.18 14.00 -24.98
N GLN A 83 27.18 14.73 -25.50
CA GLN A 83 27.27 16.19 -25.29
C GLN A 83 26.10 16.94 -25.93
N LYS A 84 25.59 16.44 -27.07
CA LYS A 84 24.46 17.04 -27.78
C LYS A 84 23.11 16.78 -27.10
N LEU A 85 22.91 15.59 -26.54
CA LEU A 85 21.65 15.19 -25.90
C LEU A 85 21.59 15.54 -24.41
N LYS A 86 22.70 16.00 -23.82
CA LYS A 86 22.77 16.40 -22.42
C LYS A 86 21.72 17.46 -22.10
N GLY A 87 20.83 17.13 -21.17
CA GLY A 87 19.75 18.01 -20.74
C GLY A 87 18.99 17.43 -19.54
N PRO A 88 18.04 18.18 -18.96
CA PRO A 88 17.27 17.74 -17.81
C PRO A 88 16.40 16.51 -18.11
N ASP A 89 15.94 16.37 -19.36
CA ASP A 89 15.07 15.30 -19.84
C ASP A 89 15.82 14.06 -20.35
N PHE A 90 17.15 14.01 -20.20
CA PHE A 90 17.98 12.90 -20.70
C PHE A 90 18.85 12.29 -19.58
N PRO A 91 19.03 10.96 -19.51
CA PRO A 91 19.84 10.33 -18.48
C PRO A 91 21.30 10.82 -18.50
N THR A 92 21.93 10.87 -17.32
CA THR A 92 23.35 11.23 -17.21
C THR A 92 24.21 10.02 -17.51
N PHE A 93 25.03 10.11 -18.56
CA PHE A 93 26.02 9.09 -18.89
C PHE A 93 27.33 9.36 -18.16
N ILE A 94 27.80 8.37 -17.42
CA ILE A 94 29.06 8.40 -16.66
C ILE A 94 30.05 7.50 -17.39
N GLU A 95 31.00 8.14 -18.06
CA GLU A 95 32.08 7.44 -18.75
C GLU A 95 33.09 6.90 -17.73
N GLN A 96 33.44 5.61 -17.88
CA GLN A 96 34.48 4.95 -17.08
C GLN A 96 35.46 4.24 -18.02
N PRO A 97 36.76 4.20 -17.66
CA PRO A 97 37.74 3.54 -18.49
C PRO A 97 37.53 2.02 -18.49
N ALA A 98 37.82 1.38 -19.62
CA ALA A 98 37.78 -0.08 -19.76
C ALA A 98 38.68 -0.82 -18.74
N SER A 99 39.66 -0.15 -18.12
CA SER A 99 40.48 -0.75 -17.06
C SER A 99 39.69 -1.04 -15.77
N VAL A 100 38.64 -0.28 -15.49
CA VAL A 100 37.78 -0.48 -14.30
C VAL A 100 36.78 -1.62 -14.56
N TYR A 101 36.33 -1.74 -15.80
CA TYR A 101 35.43 -2.79 -16.26
C TYR A 101 36.09 -3.56 -17.41
N PRO A 102 37.04 -4.47 -17.14
CA PRO A 102 37.80 -5.15 -18.20
C PRO A 102 36.99 -6.20 -18.96
N GLN A 103 35.86 -6.64 -18.41
CA GLN A 103 35.00 -7.66 -19.00
C GLN A 103 33.54 -7.20 -19.03
N PRO A 104 32.76 -7.51 -20.08
CA PRO A 104 31.33 -7.20 -20.13
C PRO A 104 30.53 -7.71 -18.92
N GLY A 105 30.87 -8.87 -18.36
CA GLY A 105 30.20 -9.39 -17.15
C GLY A 105 30.39 -8.51 -15.90
N SER A 106 31.47 -7.71 -15.83
CA SER A 106 31.66 -6.75 -14.74
C SER A 106 30.72 -5.54 -14.83
N ILE A 107 30.24 -5.24 -16.05
CA ILE A 107 29.23 -4.21 -16.31
C ILE A 107 27.86 -4.70 -15.83
N GLU A 108 27.50 -5.95 -16.16
CA GLU A 108 26.27 -6.59 -15.66
C GLU A 108 26.21 -6.55 -14.13
N GLY A 109 27.29 -6.94 -13.45
CA GLY A 109 27.40 -6.86 -12.00
C GLY A 109 27.19 -5.44 -11.44
N ALA A 110 27.70 -4.40 -12.13
CA ALA A 110 27.52 -3.02 -11.69
C ALA A 110 26.07 -2.50 -11.84
N VAL A 111 25.37 -2.92 -12.89
CA VAL A 111 23.93 -2.66 -13.07
C VAL A 111 23.14 -3.44 -12.02
N CYS A 112 23.55 -4.68 -11.74
CA CYS A 112 22.92 -5.56 -10.77
C CYS A 112 23.06 -5.07 -9.31
N ASP A 113 24.21 -4.49 -8.99
CA ASP A 113 24.49 -3.84 -7.71
C ASP A 113 23.75 -2.49 -7.53
N ILE A 114 22.99 -2.04 -8.52
CA ILE A 114 22.28 -0.75 -8.51
C ILE A 114 23.23 0.45 -8.36
N LYS A 115 24.48 0.31 -8.83
CA LYS A 115 25.40 1.46 -8.97
C LYS A 115 24.96 2.36 -10.11
N TYR A 116 24.42 1.75 -11.16
CA TYR A 116 23.88 2.41 -12.34
C TYR A 116 22.49 1.86 -12.67
N TRP A 117 21.68 2.64 -13.38
CA TRP A 117 20.36 2.20 -13.87
C TRP A 117 20.45 1.29 -15.09
N GLY A 118 21.49 1.49 -15.88
CA GLY A 118 21.91 0.62 -16.97
C GLY A 118 23.32 0.97 -17.40
N ALA A 119 23.78 0.32 -18.45
CA ALA A 119 25.06 0.57 -19.06
C ALA A 119 24.97 0.49 -20.58
N LEU A 120 25.88 1.18 -21.24
CA LEU A 120 26.13 1.09 -22.66
C LEU A 120 27.62 0.88 -22.86
N TYR A 121 28.00 -0.12 -23.65
CA TYR A 121 29.40 -0.29 -24.01
C TYR A 121 29.59 -0.50 -25.51
N VAL A 122 30.75 -0.09 -25.99
CA VAL A 122 31.20 -0.30 -27.37
C VAL A 122 32.16 -1.47 -27.40
N THR A 123 31.90 -2.49 -28.24
CA THR A 123 32.76 -3.67 -28.35
C THR A 123 34.17 -3.29 -28.86
N ALA A 124 35.20 -3.96 -28.34
CA ALA A 124 36.57 -3.73 -28.76
C ALA A 124 36.76 -3.98 -30.27
N ASN A 125 37.54 -3.13 -30.94
CA ASN A 125 37.84 -3.23 -32.37
C ASN A 125 36.62 -3.05 -33.31
N ALA A 126 35.49 -2.54 -32.80
CA ALA A 126 34.27 -2.31 -33.58
C ALA A 126 34.47 -1.30 -34.72
N SER A 127 35.20 -0.19 -34.51
CA SER A 127 35.44 0.79 -35.57
C SER A 127 36.25 0.21 -36.72
N ASN A 128 37.29 -0.58 -36.40
CA ASN A 128 38.11 -1.23 -37.42
C ASN A 128 37.34 -2.32 -38.15
N ALA A 129 36.56 -3.14 -37.43
CA ALA A 129 35.72 -4.17 -38.02
C ALA A 129 34.69 -3.57 -38.99
N LEU A 130 34.06 -2.45 -38.62
CA LEU A 130 33.12 -1.73 -39.48
C LEU A 130 33.83 -1.16 -40.73
N SER A 131 35.02 -0.58 -40.56
CA SER A 131 35.80 -0.07 -41.71
C SER A 131 36.23 -1.18 -42.67
N ALA A 132 36.58 -2.36 -42.16
CA ALA A 132 36.94 -3.52 -42.95
C ALA A 132 35.72 -4.11 -43.68
N ALA A 133 34.54 -4.08 -43.07
CA ALA A 133 33.29 -4.52 -43.70
C ALA A 133 32.91 -3.67 -44.91
N TYR A 134 33.30 -2.39 -44.96
CA TYR A 134 33.08 -1.56 -46.15
C TYR A 134 33.90 -2.00 -47.37
N ALA A 135 35.07 -2.61 -47.17
CA ALA A 135 35.91 -3.11 -48.27
C ALA A 135 35.32 -4.35 -48.98
N GLY A 136 34.29 -4.99 -48.41
CA GLY A 136 33.65 -6.17 -48.96
C GLY A 136 34.38 -7.49 -48.67
N GLY A 137 33.87 -8.58 -49.26
CA GLY A 137 34.40 -9.93 -49.10
C GLY A 137 34.01 -10.57 -47.76
N LEU A 138 34.91 -11.42 -47.23
CA LEU A 138 34.63 -12.19 -46.01
C LEU A 138 34.31 -11.29 -44.81
N ALA A 139 35.04 -10.17 -44.68
CA ALA A 139 34.85 -9.21 -43.58
C ALA A 139 33.44 -8.59 -43.56
N ALA A 140 32.84 -8.35 -44.72
CA ALA A 140 31.47 -7.86 -44.83
C ALA A 140 30.44 -8.95 -44.51
N SER A 141 30.68 -10.18 -44.97
CA SER A 141 29.78 -11.32 -44.74
C SER A 141 29.78 -11.83 -43.30
N SER A 142 30.89 -11.67 -42.56
CA SER A 142 31.04 -12.11 -41.17
C SER A 142 30.81 -10.99 -40.15
N TYR A 143 30.47 -9.79 -40.60
CA TYR A 143 30.26 -8.65 -39.71
C TYR A 143 28.94 -8.78 -38.96
N ASP A 144 29.01 -8.82 -37.62
CA ASP A 144 27.82 -8.82 -36.76
C ASP A 144 27.46 -7.40 -36.36
N LYS A 145 26.29 -6.94 -36.82
CA LYS A 145 25.77 -5.60 -36.51
C LYS A 145 25.39 -5.43 -35.05
N ASN A 146 25.12 -6.52 -34.33
CA ASN A 146 24.75 -6.49 -32.93
C ASN A 146 25.97 -6.42 -32.00
N ASP A 147 27.16 -6.80 -32.47
CA ASP A 147 28.38 -6.81 -31.67
C ASP A 147 29.18 -5.49 -31.79
N VAL A 148 28.49 -4.37 -31.64
CA VAL A 148 29.07 -3.03 -31.76
C VAL A 148 28.74 -2.18 -30.55
N LEU A 149 27.45 -2.03 -30.28
CA LEU A 149 26.92 -1.22 -29.19
C LEU A 149 25.91 -2.08 -28.43
N THR A 150 26.21 -2.34 -27.16
CA THR A 150 25.36 -3.19 -26.32
C THR A 150 24.88 -2.42 -25.11
N MET A 151 23.56 -2.41 -24.94
CA MET A 151 22.89 -1.88 -23.75
C MET A 151 22.66 -3.01 -22.74
N VAL A 152 23.06 -2.77 -21.49
CA VAL A 152 22.81 -3.66 -20.35
C VAL A 152 21.88 -2.98 -19.36
N TRP A 153 20.78 -3.62 -19.00
CA TRP A 153 19.78 -3.04 -18.09
C TRP A 153 18.97 -4.13 -17.39
N ASN A 154 18.24 -3.75 -16.33
CA ASN A 154 17.39 -4.66 -15.58
C ASN A 154 15.92 -4.20 -15.63
N GLU A 155 15.11 -4.84 -16.48
CA GLU A 155 13.69 -4.50 -16.65
C GLU A 155 12.87 -4.75 -15.37
N ALA A 156 13.30 -5.66 -14.49
CA ALA A 156 12.59 -5.91 -13.24
C ALA A 156 12.60 -4.67 -12.31
N ARG A 157 13.55 -3.75 -12.46
CA ARG A 157 13.69 -2.54 -11.65
C ARG A 157 12.79 -1.42 -12.18
N TYR A 158 11.59 -1.25 -11.60
CA TYR A 158 10.62 -0.23 -12.04
C TYR A 158 10.33 -0.27 -13.56
N PRO A 159 9.59 -1.28 -14.04
CA PRO A 159 9.46 -1.57 -15.46
C PRO A 159 9.00 -0.36 -16.31
N THR A 160 8.01 0.40 -15.84
CA THR A 160 7.50 1.56 -16.58
C THR A 160 8.54 2.66 -16.80
N VAL A 161 9.42 2.89 -15.84
CA VAL A 161 10.45 3.94 -15.93
C VAL A 161 11.61 3.45 -16.76
N VAL A 162 12.04 2.21 -16.55
CA VAL A 162 13.19 1.68 -17.29
C VAL A 162 12.87 1.47 -18.77
N ASP A 163 11.66 1.00 -19.11
CA ASP A 163 11.24 0.85 -20.50
C ASP A 163 11.20 2.22 -21.21
N SER A 164 10.50 3.21 -20.63
CA SER A 164 10.27 4.50 -21.30
C SER A 164 11.42 5.50 -21.18
N VAL A 165 12.16 5.49 -20.08
CA VAL A 165 13.20 6.51 -19.82
C VAL A 165 14.58 5.99 -20.17
N LEU A 166 14.88 4.71 -19.92
CA LEU A 166 16.21 4.16 -20.15
C LEU A 166 16.35 3.56 -21.54
N ALA A 167 15.51 2.57 -21.89
CA ALA A 167 15.63 1.84 -23.15
C ALA A 167 15.37 2.75 -24.36
N GLU A 168 14.33 3.59 -24.32
CA GLU A 168 14.07 4.55 -25.40
C GLU A 168 15.17 5.62 -25.53
N SER A 169 15.71 6.12 -24.42
CA SER A 169 16.80 7.12 -24.45
C SER A 169 18.10 6.55 -25.02
N ILE A 170 18.47 5.31 -24.66
CA ILE A 170 19.66 4.66 -25.19
C ILE A 170 19.46 4.29 -26.67
N LYS A 171 18.25 3.92 -27.08
CA LYS A 171 17.91 3.73 -28.49
C LYS A 171 18.06 5.05 -29.27
N LEU A 172 17.51 6.15 -28.76
CA LEU A 172 17.66 7.48 -29.35
C LEU A 172 19.14 7.89 -29.48
N LEU A 173 19.93 7.61 -28.44
CA LEU A 173 21.37 7.84 -28.46
C LEU A 173 22.05 7.03 -29.57
N SER A 174 21.80 5.73 -29.67
CA SER A 174 22.40 4.86 -30.69
C SER A 174 22.09 5.37 -32.10
N GLU A 175 20.84 5.75 -32.35
CA GLU A 175 20.42 6.30 -33.64
C GLU A 175 21.08 7.65 -33.95
N THR A 176 21.19 8.52 -32.95
CA THR A 176 21.84 9.82 -33.12
C THR A 176 23.35 9.69 -33.28
N ALA A 177 23.97 8.72 -32.60
CA ALA A 177 25.39 8.37 -32.73
C ALA A 177 25.68 7.83 -34.13
N ARG A 178 24.76 7.05 -34.72
CA ARG A 178 24.86 6.61 -36.11
C ARG A 178 24.93 7.79 -37.07
N VAL A 179 24.05 8.78 -36.88
CA VAL A 179 24.07 10.02 -37.69
C VAL A 179 25.37 10.81 -37.47
N ALA A 180 25.84 10.95 -36.23
CA ALA A 180 27.08 11.66 -35.91
C ALA A 180 28.32 10.97 -36.53
N TYR A 181 28.34 9.64 -36.53
CA TYR A 181 29.37 8.84 -37.19
C TYR A 181 29.40 9.12 -38.70
N PHE A 182 28.25 9.09 -39.38
CA PHE A 182 28.20 9.39 -40.82
C PHE A 182 28.60 10.83 -41.16
N GLN A 183 28.26 11.79 -40.31
CA GLN A 183 28.68 13.18 -40.51
C GLN A 183 30.20 13.35 -40.44
N THR A 184 30.87 12.59 -39.57
CA THR A 184 32.31 12.70 -39.32
C THR A 184 33.13 11.81 -40.25
N ASN A 185 32.73 10.55 -40.39
CA ASN A 185 33.49 9.50 -41.06
C ASN A 185 32.87 9.05 -42.40
N GLY A 186 31.59 9.36 -42.63
CA GLY A 186 30.85 8.84 -43.80
C GLY A 186 31.44 9.24 -45.15
N LYS A 187 32.06 10.42 -45.26
CA LYS A 187 32.76 10.84 -46.50
C LYS A 187 33.94 9.92 -46.83
N ASN A 188 34.71 9.53 -45.82
CA ASN A 188 35.84 8.61 -46.00
C ASN A 188 35.32 7.19 -46.24
N SER A 189 34.29 6.75 -45.51
CA SER A 189 33.66 5.44 -45.72
C SER A 189 33.08 5.26 -47.13
N LEU A 190 32.50 6.31 -47.73
CA LEU A 190 32.00 6.28 -49.11
C LEU A 190 33.09 6.09 -50.17
N GLN A 191 34.33 6.50 -49.89
CA GLN A 191 35.45 6.30 -50.83
C GLN A 191 35.99 4.87 -50.81
N HIS A 192 35.79 4.15 -49.70
CA HIS A 192 36.32 2.81 -49.48
C HIS A 192 35.27 1.71 -49.60
N ILE A 193 34.01 2.07 -49.92
CA ILE A 193 32.94 1.10 -50.05
C ILE A 193 33.05 0.31 -51.36
N ASN A 194 33.01 -1.02 -51.25
CA ASN A 194 32.88 -1.88 -52.41
C ASN A 194 31.41 -1.93 -52.87
N SER A 195 31.05 -1.08 -53.83
CA SER A 195 29.69 -0.99 -54.36
C SER A 195 29.21 -2.24 -55.11
N SER A 196 30.11 -3.19 -55.41
CA SER A 196 29.76 -4.45 -56.05
C SER A 196 29.38 -5.55 -55.06
N ASP A 197 29.64 -5.36 -53.77
CA ASP A 197 29.30 -6.30 -52.71
C ASP A 197 28.03 -5.86 -51.96
N SER A 198 27.00 -6.70 -52.01
CA SER A 198 25.72 -6.45 -51.34
C SER A 198 25.85 -6.42 -49.81
N ALA A 199 26.79 -7.17 -49.23
CA ALA A 199 27.03 -7.19 -47.78
C ALA A 199 27.70 -5.89 -47.29
N ALA A 200 28.64 -5.35 -48.08
CA ALA A 200 29.27 -4.07 -47.80
C ALA A 200 28.24 -2.92 -47.87
N LEU A 201 27.38 -2.93 -48.89
CA LEU A 201 26.27 -1.97 -49.02
C LEU A 201 25.29 -2.08 -47.84
N ALA A 202 24.88 -3.30 -47.46
CA ALA A 202 23.97 -3.52 -46.33
C ALA A 202 24.57 -3.03 -44.99
N THR A 203 25.87 -3.19 -44.80
CA THR A 203 26.61 -2.68 -43.63
C THR A 203 26.75 -1.16 -43.67
N PHE A 204 26.83 -0.55 -44.84
CA PHE A 204 26.83 0.91 -44.96
C PHE A 204 25.46 1.52 -44.65
N TYR A 205 24.36 0.92 -45.08
CA TYR A 205 23.02 1.42 -44.75
C TYR A 205 22.68 1.31 -43.26
N GLU A 206 23.14 0.23 -42.63
CA GLU A 206 22.91 -0.07 -41.23
C GLU A 206 24.21 -0.62 -40.62
N PRO A 207 25.09 0.28 -40.11
CA PRO A 207 26.42 -0.07 -39.62
C PRO A 207 26.40 -0.80 -38.29
N TRP A 208 25.38 -0.58 -37.47
CA TRP A 208 25.12 -1.36 -36.27
C TRP A 208 23.66 -1.29 -35.88
N THR A 209 23.25 -2.25 -35.06
CA THR A 209 21.98 -2.32 -34.36
C THR A 209 22.28 -2.37 -32.86
N LEU A 210 21.50 -1.63 -32.05
CA LEU A 210 21.70 -1.63 -30.60
C LEU A 210 21.37 -3.02 -30.06
N ALA A 211 22.38 -3.73 -29.55
CA ALA A 211 22.17 -4.98 -28.86
C ALA A 211 21.55 -4.74 -27.49
N ASN A 212 20.62 -5.63 -27.12
CA ASN A 212 19.79 -5.51 -25.94
C ASN A 212 20.06 -6.67 -24.98
N ASN A 213 20.82 -6.41 -23.92
CA ASN A 213 21.07 -7.35 -22.85
C ASN A 213 20.25 -6.96 -21.61
N ASN A 214 19.07 -7.56 -21.49
CA ASN A 214 18.19 -7.36 -20.34
C ASN A 214 18.44 -8.48 -19.32
N ILE A 215 18.95 -8.12 -18.14
CA ILE A 215 19.35 -9.04 -17.08
C ILE A 215 18.17 -9.92 -16.64
N GLN A 216 17.00 -9.31 -16.43
CA GLN A 216 15.79 -10.03 -16.03
C GLN A 216 14.59 -9.51 -16.84
N PRO A 217 14.26 -10.19 -17.95
CA PRO A 217 13.07 -9.88 -18.72
C PRO A 217 11.80 -10.18 -17.92
N THR A 218 10.83 -9.27 -17.95
CA THR A 218 9.59 -9.40 -17.18
C THR A 218 8.35 -9.37 -18.05
N SER A 219 8.20 -10.21 -19.08
CA SER A 219 7.13 -10.24 -20.10
C SER A 219 5.64 -9.92 -19.77
N GLN A 220 5.22 -9.75 -18.50
CA GLN A 220 3.87 -9.35 -18.11
C GLN A 220 3.53 -7.91 -18.57
N GLY A 221 2.47 -7.70 -19.36
CA GLY A 221 1.97 -6.34 -19.67
C GLY A 221 1.34 -5.61 -18.47
N SER A 222 0.97 -6.37 -17.43
CA SER A 222 0.22 -5.91 -16.24
C SER A 222 1.13 -5.50 -15.06
N ARG A 223 2.44 -5.30 -15.24
CA ARG A 223 3.43 -5.11 -14.15
C ARG A 223 3.03 -4.03 -13.12
N VAL A 224 2.46 -2.92 -13.59
CA VAL A 224 1.97 -1.84 -12.73
C VAL A 224 0.89 -2.36 -11.78
N ILE A 225 -0.01 -3.22 -12.26
CA ILE A 225 -1.11 -3.81 -11.48
C ILE A 225 -0.56 -4.70 -10.37
N TYR A 226 0.44 -5.55 -10.68
CA TYR A 226 1.06 -6.43 -9.67
C TYR A 226 1.80 -5.65 -8.60
N ASN A 227 2.44 -4.54 -8.94
CA ASN A 227 3.23 -3.77 -7.97
C ASN A 227 2.38 -2.78 -7.17
N THR A 228 1.30 -2.23 -7.74
CA THR A 228 0.50 -1.19 -7.07
C THR A 228 -0.85 -1.70 -6.59
N LEU A 229 -1.68 -2.25 -7.47
CA LEU A 229 -3.04 -2.68 -7.11
C LEU A 229 -3.03 -3.86 -6.15
N VAL A 230 -2.10 -4.82 -6.28
CA VAL A 230 -1.99 -5.94 -5.33
C VAL A 230 -1.66 -5.43 -3.93
N ILE A 231 -0.74 -4.47 -3.80
CA ILE A 231 -0.41 -3.85 -2.50
C ILE A 231 -1.63 -3.14 -1.91
N ILE A 232 -2.41 -2.41 -2.72
CA ILE A 232 -3.67 -1.80 -2.28
C ILE A 232 -4.66 -2.86 -1.79
N LEU A 233 -4.85 -3.94 -2.54
CA LEU A 233 -5.78 -5.02 -2.19
C LEU A 233 -5.38 -5.72 -0.90
N ILE A 234 -4.08 -5.95 -0.67
CA ILE A 234 -3.57 -6.45 0.61
C ILE A 234 -3.94 -5.49 1.75
N LEU A 235 -3.70 -4.19 1.61
CA LEU A 235 -4.04 -3.25 2.68
C LEU A 235 -5.55 -3.21 2.99
N ILE A 236 -6.39 -3.28 1.94
CA ILE A 236 -7.85 -3.25 2.09
C ILE A 236 -8.39 -4.55 2.70
N GLN A 237 -7.91 -5.72 2.26
CA GLN A 237 -8.38 -7.00 2.81
C GLN A 237 -8.06 -7.11 4.30
N GLU A 238 -6.86 -6.67 4.72
CA GLU A 238 -6.46 -6.68 6.14
C GLU A 238 -7.39 -5.80 6.98
N PHE A 239 -7.75 -4.62 6.47
CA PHE A 239 -8.68 -3.73 7.14
C PHE A 239 -10.08 -4.33 7.32
N PHE A 240 -10.62 -5.00 6.29
CA PHE A 240 -11.94 -5.61 6.36
C PHE A 240 -11.99 -6.77 7.34
N TYR A 241 -10.98 -7.63 7.36
CA TYR A 241 -10.91 -8.69 8.34
C TYR A 241 -10.73 -8.17 9.75
N LEU A 242 -9.87 -7.16 9.95
CA LEU A 242 -9.69 -6.48 11.22
C LEU A 242 -11.02 -5.92 11.78
N GLY A 243 -11.80 -5.23 10.94
CA GLY A 243 -13.12 -4.71 11.33
C GLY A 243 -14.12 -5.82 11.68
N THR A 244 -14.01 -6.98 11.04
CA THR A 244 -14.84 -8.17 11.32
C THR A 244 -14.48 -8.76 12.69
N ILE A 245 -13.19 -8.94 12.97
CA ILE A 245 -12.71 -9.39 14.28
C ILE A 245 -13.12 -8.39 15.37
N ASN A 246 -12.97 -7.08 15.15
CA ASN A 246 -13.42 -6.09 16.13
C ASN A 246 -14.92 -6.17 16.41
N GLY A 247 -15.75 -6.42 15.39
CA GLY A 247 -17.18 -6.64 15.55
C GLY A 247 -17.52 -7.90 16.34
N LEU A 248 -16.85 -9.02 16.05
CA LEU A 248 -16.99 -10.27 16.82
C LEU A 248 -16.68 -10.08 18.30
N TYR A 249 -15.56 -9.44 18.63
CA TYR A 249 -15.17 -9.21 20.02
C TYR A 249 -16.13 -8.30 20.78
N ALA A 250 -16.72 -7.32 20.09
CA ALA A 250 -17.75 -6.46 20.67
C ALA A 250 -19.08 -7.21 20.88
N GLN A 251 -19.55 -7.98 19.90
CA GLN A 251 -20.82 -8.70 19.97
C GLN A 251 -20.82 -9.79 21.04
N PHE A 252 -19.71 -10.51 21.19
CA PHE A 252 -19.57 -11.58 22.19
C PHE A 252 -19.06 -11.08 23.56
N ASN A 253 -18.96 -9.76 23.77
CA ASN A 253 -18.44 -9.16 25.01
C ASN A 253 -17.12 -9.80 25.50
N LEU A 254 -16.24 -10.15 24.56
CA LEU A 254 -15.00 -10.87 24.88
C LEU A 254 -14.03 -9.99 25.68
N TYR A 255 -14.12 -8.67 25.53
CA TYR A 255 -13.27 -7.72 26.25
C TYR A 255 -13.56 -7.65 27.76
N THR A 256 -14.75 -8.05 28.21
CA THR A 256 -15.13 -8.04 29.63
C THR A 256 -15.16 -9.44 30.24
N SER A 257 -15.33 -10.48 29.43
CA SER A 257 -15.42 -11.87 29.88
C SER A 257 -14.07 -12.61 29.97
N LEU A 258 -13.04 -12.15 29.26
CA LEU A 258 -11.73 -12.82 29.19
C LEU A 258 -10.58 -11.94 29.67
N SER A 259 -9.53 -12.58 30.19
CA SER A 259 -8.30 -11.89 30.55
C SER A 259 -7.63 -11.25 29.32
N ALA A 260 -7.18 -10.00 29.44
CA ALA A 260 -6.52 -9.26 28.35
C ALA A 260 -5.31 -9.98 27.72
N ARG A 261 -4.54 -10.74 28.51
CA ARG A 261 -3.42 -11.56 28.01
C ARG A 261 -3.86 -12.61 26.99
N ARG A 262 -4.92 -13.36 27.31
CA ARG A 262 -5.47 -14.38 26.40
C ARG A 262 -6.05 -13.75 25.14
N ILE A 263 -6.74 -12.62 25.28
CA ILE A 263 -7.26 -11.85 24.14
C ILE A 263 -6.12 -11.43 23.22
N ALA A 264 -5.03 -10.88 23.78
CA ALA A 264 -3.87 -10.46 22.99
C ALA A 264 -3.23 -11.64 22.24
N SER A 265 -2.99 -12.77 22.92
CA SER A 265 -2.43 -13.97 22.29
C SER A 265 -3.32 -14.53 21.18
N VAL A 266 -4.62 -14.68 21.42
CA VAL A 266 -5.55 -15.21 20.41
C VAL A 266 -5.65 -14.26 19.22
N ARG A 267 -5.69 -12.95 19.45
CA ARG A 267 -5.75 -11.95 18.38
C ARG A 267 -4.50 -11.98 17.50
N LEU A 268 -3.30 -12.12 18.09
CA LEU A 268 -2.04 -12.26 17.34
C LEU A 268 -1.98 -13.57 16.55
N ILE A 269 -2.48 -14.67 17.11
CA ILE A 269 -2.54 -15.96 16.39
C ILE A 269 -3.50 -15.86 15.20
N ILE A 270 -4.67 -15.25 15.40
CA ILE A 270 -5.65 -15.04 14.33
C ILE A 270 -5.08 -14.13 13.23
N SER A 271 -4.42 -13.02 13.58
CA SER A 271 -3.81 -12.13 12.58
C SER A 271 -2.73 -12.86 11.80
N LEU A 272 -1.88 -13.64 12.47
CA LEU A 272 -0.82 -14.40 11.83
C LEU A 272 -1.36 -15.45 10.85
N ILE A 273 -2.35 -16.24 11.26
CA ILE A 273 -2.95 -17.27 10.40
C ILE A 273 -3.67 -16.63 9.20
N TYR A 274 -4.49 -15.60 9.45
CA TYR A 274 -5.24 -14.94 8.39
C TYR A 274 -4.32 -14.33 7.33
N THR A 275 -3.32 -13.56 7.77
CA THR A 275 -2.36 -12.91 6.87
C THR A 275 -1.48 -13.92 6.12
N LEU A 276 -1.13 -15.04 6.76
CA LEU A 276 -0.34 -16.11 6.13
C LEU A 276 -1.11 -16.78 4.99
N ILE A 277 -2.39 -17.10 5.22
CA ILE A 277 -3.27 -17.68 4.19
C ILE A 277 -3.58 -16.65 3.11
N GLY A 278 -3.88 -15.40 3.48
CA GLY A 278 -4.14 -14.30 2.55
C GLY A 278 -2.96 -14.06 1.61
N ALA A 279 -1.75 -13.96 2.16
CA ALA A 279 -0.53 -13.83 1.36
C ALA A 279 -0.26 -15.05 0.47
N MET A 280 -0.59 -16.26 0.93
CA MET A 280 -0.48 -17.46 0.09
C MET A 280 -1.44 -17.41 -1.09
N CYS A 281 -2.68 -16.95 -0.89
CA CYS A 281 -3.64 -16.74 -1.97
C CYS A 281 -3.14 -15.67 -2.97
N THR A 282 -2.59 -14.56 -2.48
CA THR A 282 -2.03 -13.51 -3.35
C THR A 282 -0.81 -14.01 -4.13
N ALA A 283 0.16 -14.61 -3.46
CA ALA A 283 1.35 -15.18 -4.11
C ALA A 283 0.96 -16.29 -5.09
N GLY A 284 0.00 -17.15 -4.71
CA GLY A 284 -0.55 -18.21 -5.55
C GLY A 284 -1.25 -17.68 -6.80
N ALA A 285 -1.98 -16.56 -6.69
CA ALA A 285 -2.60 -15.90 -7.83
C ALA A 285 -1.55 -15.31 -8.79
N ILE A 286 -0.55 -14.58 -8.25
CA ILE A 286 0.58 -14.07 -9.05
C ILE A 286 1.27 -15.24 -9.78
N TRP A 287 1.48 -16.35 -9.07
CA TRP A 287 2.12 -17.54 -9.61
C TRP A 287 1.29 -18.23 -10.69
N ALA A 288 -0.02 -18.40 -10.48
CA ALA A 288 -0.92 -19.07 -11.41
C ALA A 288 -1.08 -18.31 -12.73
N PHE A 289 -1.05 -16.98 -12.68
CA PHE A 289 -1.23 -16.12 -13.86
C PHE A 289 0.10 -15.61 -14.45
N ARG A 290 1.24 -16.22 -14.10
CA ARG A 290 2.56 -15.87 -14.65
C ARG A 290 2.73 -16.43 -16.07
N SER A 291 2.18 -15.77 -17.08
CA SER A 291 2.41 -16.18 -18.48
C SER A 291 3.78 -15.71 -18.97
N GLY A 292 4.69 -16.63 -19.30
CA GLY A 292 5.99 -16.29 -19.90
C GLY A 292 6.99 -15.58 -18.97
N TRP A 293 6.76 -15.61 -17.66
CA TRP A 293 7.69 -15.06 -16.66
C TRP A 293 8.46 -16.20 -16.00
N ASP A 294 9.78 -16.20 -16.22
CA ASP A 294 10.68 -17.26 -15.78
C ASP A 294 11.06 -17.08 -14.30
N VAL A 295 10.16 -17.52 -13.41
CA VAL A 295 10.39 -17.53 -11.96
C VAL A 295 10.24 -18.94 -11.39
N ASN A 296 11.12 -19.28 -10.43
CA ASN A 296 11.27 -20.60 -9.82
C ASN A 296 10.51 -20.73 -8.48
N GLY A 297 10.26 -21.97 -8.01
CA GLY A 297 9.56 -22.28 -6.78
C GLY A 297 10.19 -21.66 -5.52
N ASN A 298 11.52 -21.46 -5.52
CA ASN A 298 12.18 -20.73 -4.45
C ASN A 298 11.73 -19.26 -4.39
N GLN A 299 11.60 -18.60 -5.55
CA GLN A 299 11.10 -17.23 -5.64
C GLN A 299 9.62 -17.15 -5.24
N PHE A 300 8.82 -18.19 -5.52
CA PHE A 300 7.45 -18.30 -5.01
C PHE A 300 7.41 -18.29 -3.48
N ALA A 301 8.20 -19.16 -2.83
CA ALA A 301 8.23 -19.25 -1.37
C ALA A 301 8.69 -17.94 -0.72
N LEU A 302 9.73 -17.31 -1.29
CA LEU A 302 10.21 -16.01 -0.82
C LEU A 302 9.18 -14.88 -1.04
N THR A 303 8.51 -14.87 -2.19
CA THR A 303 7.43 -13.92 -2.48
C THR A 303 6.29 -14.08 -1.48
N TRP A 304 5.90 -15.32 -1.19
CA TRP A 304 4.88 -15.59 -0.18
C TRP A 304 5.28 -15.08 1.21
N LEU A 305 6.50 -15.38 1.66
CA LEU A 305 6.97 -14.96 2.99
C LEU A 305 7.07 -13.44 3.13
N VAL A 306 7.55 -12.73 2.11
CA VAL A 306 7.65 -11.27 2.18
C VAL A 306 6.27 -10.60 2.09
N LEU A 307 5.36 -11.13 1.28
CA LEU A 307 3.97 -10.64 1.23
C LEU A 307 3.24 -10.94 2.54
N TRP A 308 3.52 -12.07 3.20
CA TRP A 308 3.00 -12.38 4.52
C TRP A 308 3.50 -11.39 5.57
N LEU A 309 4.81 -11.13 5.62
CA LEU A 309 5.38 -10.14 6.54
C LEU A 309 4.75 -8.77 6.31
N PHE A 310 4.61 -8.36 5.05
CA PHE A 310 3.95 -7.11 4.68
C PHE A 310 2.46 -7.06 5.06
N ALA A 311 1.71 -8.15 4.87
CA ALA A 311 0.32 -8.24 5.28
C ALA A 311 0.19 -8.14 6.81
N HIS A 312 1.01 -8.90 7.54
CA HIS A 312 0.96 -8.95 9.00
C HIS A 312 1.33 -7.62 9.66
N LEU A 313 2.43 -6.97 9.23
CA LEU A 313 2.81 -5.67 9.79
C LEU A 313 1.72 -4.62 9.51
N ASN A 314 1.09 -4.64 8.33
CA ASN A 314 0.01 -3.69 8.03
C ASN A 314 -1.26 -4.01 8.81
N PHE A 315 -1.60 -5.29 9.01
CA PHE A 315 -2.69 -5.67 9.91
C PHE A 315 -2.48 -5.08 11.31
N LEU A 316 -1.26 -5.15 11.85
CA LEU A 316 -0.90 -4.58 13.15
C LEU A 316 -0.98 -3.04 13.15
N VAL A 317 -0.48 -2.36 12.12
CA VAL A 317 -0.58 -0.89 11.99
C VAL A 317 -2.04 -0.44 11.94
N LEU A 318 -2.88 -1.14 11.17
CA LEU A 318 -4.30 -0.86 11.09
C LEU A 318 -5.01 -1.15 12.42
N ASP A 319 -4.58 -2.18 13.15
CA ASP A 319 -5.08 -2.43 14.51
C ASP A 319 -4.79 -1.26 15.43
N ILE A 320 -3.57 -0.70 15.39
CA ILE A 320 -3.21 0.52 16.13
C ILE A 320 -4.16 1.66 15.75
N PHE A 321 -4.44 1.92 14.47
CA PHE A 321 -5.40 2.95 14.09
C PHE A 321 -6.78 2.72 14.71
N THR A 322 -7.28 1.48 14.68
CA THR A 322 -8.59 1.15 15.28
C THR A 322 -8.62 1.23 16.81
N ILE A 323 -7.47 1.23 17.49
CA ILE A 323 -7.37 1.35 18.95
C ILE A 323 -7.25 2.82 19.36
N TRP A 324 -6.41 3.58 18.67
CA TRP A 324 -5.98 4.90 19.10
C TRP A 324 -6.80 6.04 18.50
N LEU A 325 -7.46 5.82 17.36
CA LEU A 325 -8.30 6.82 16.71
C LEU A 325 -9.79 6.63 17.02
N PRO A 326 -10.55 7.73 17.13
CA PRO A 326 -12.01 7.65 17.19
C PRO A 326 -12.59 6.97 15.92
N PRO A 327 -13.67 6.18 16.03
CA PRO A 327 -14.18 5.38 14.91
C PRO A 327 -14.47 6.15 13.62
N PRO A 328 -15.01 7.39 13.66
CA PRO A 328 -15.25 8.18 12.45
C PRO A 328 -13.99 8.53 11.64
N TYR A 329 -12.82 8.58 12.29
CA TYR A 329 -11.56 8.98 11.65
C TYR A 329 -10.70 7.79 11.20
N VAL A 330 -11.05 6.56 11.57
CA VAL A 330 -10.30 5.36 11.16
C VAL A 330 -10.25 5.21 9.63
N PRO A 331 -11.35 5.36 8.87
CA PRO A 331 -11.28 5.27 7.40
C PRO A 331 -10.38 6.35 6.77
N MET A 332 -10.29 7.53 7.41
CA MET A 332 -9.43 8.63 6.96
C MET A 332 -7.95 8.33 7.18
N ALA A 333 -7.60 7.71 8.31
CA ALA A 333 -6.24 7.24 8.55
C ALA A 333 -5.87 6.07 7.61
N LEU A 334 -6.80 5.15 7.38
CA LEU A 334 -6.62 4.04 6.42
C LEU A 334 -6.28 4.56 5.02
N ILE A 335 -7.09 5.46 4.46
CA ILE A 335 -6.83 5.98 3.10
C ILE A 335 -5.50 6.75 3.05
N SER A 336 -5.17 7.50 4.10
CA SER A 336 -3.88 8.21 4.18
C SER A 336 -2.70 7.26 4.20
N TRP A 337 -2.81 6.18 4.97
CA TRP A 337 -1.79 5.14 5.06
C TRP A 337 -1.62 4.39 3.73
N ILE A 338 -2.72 4.06 3.06
CA ILE A 338 -2.69 3.44 1.72
C ILE A 338 -2.00 4.37 0.72
N ILE A 339 -2.45 5.62 0.62
CA ILE A 339 -1.92 6.55 -0.38
C ILE A 339 -0.43 6.84 -0.15
N THR A 340 0.00 7.05 1.08
CA THR A 340 1.42 7.29 1.39
C THR A 340 2.28 6.08 1.00
N ASN A 341 1.84 4.87 1.34
CA ASN A 341 2.53 3.63 0.97
C ASN A 341 2.60 3.42 -0.54
N ILE A 342 1.49 3.59 -1.27
CA ILE A 342 1.49 3.40 -2.73
C ILE A 342 2.34 4.45 -3.43
N THR A 343 2.27 5.71 -2.99
CA THR A 343 3.08 6.78 -3.59
C THR A 343 4.58 6.46 -3.54
N SER A 344 5.04 5.74 -2.50
CA SER A 344 6.45 5.34 -2.36
C SER A 344 6.96 4.31 -3.36
N ILE A 345 6.08 3.69 -4.14
CA ILE A 345 6.40 2.66 -5.13
C ILE A 345 5.97 3.03 -6.56
N LEU A 346 5.31 4.17 -6.75
CA LEU A 346 4.88 4.62 -8.09
C LEU A 346 6.06 5.01 -8.98
N LEU A 347 7.06 5.64 -8.38
CA LEU A 347 8.20 6.23 -9.08
C LEU A 347 9.47 5.97 -8.26
N PRO A 348 10.61 5.71 -8.91
CA PRO A 348 11.89 5.69 -8.22
C PRO A 348 12.21 7.07 -7.64
N PHE A 349 12.85 7.08 -6.47
CA PHE A 349 13.09 8.29 -5.70
C PHE A 349 14.13 9.24 -6.32
N GLU A 350 14.87 8.80 -7.32
CA GLU A 350 15.76 9.60 -8.16
C GLU A 350 14.97 10.58 -9.03
N LEU A 351 13.74 10.21 -9.43
CA LEU A 351 12.85 11.05 -10.23
C LEU A 351 11.87 11.87 -9.38
N ALA A 352 11.69 11.50 -8.10
CA ALA A 352 10.82 12.22 -7.18
C ALA A 352 11.56 13.39 -6.49
N PRO A 353 10.88 14.51 -6.18
CA PRO A 353 11.46 15.57 -5.37
C PRO A 353 11.95 15.05 -4.01
N ALA A 354 13.01 15.66 -3.46
CA ALA A 354 13.71 15.17 -2.26
C ALA A 354 12.80 14.97 -1.03
N PHE A 355 11.75 15.77 -0.88
CA PHE A 355 10.77 15.63 0.21
C PHE A 355 10.13 14.23 0.26
N TYR A 356 9.84 13.63 -0.91
CA TYR A 356 9.15 12.34 -1.01
C TYR A 356 10.04 11.14 -0.71
N LYS A 357 11.35 11.36 -0.53
CA LYS A 357 12.30 10.31 -0.07
C LYS A 357 12.00 9.82 1.35
N VAL A 358 11.11 10.49 2.09
CA VAL A 358 10.52 9.96 3.32
C VAL A 358 9.88 8.58 3.12
N GLY A 359 9.47 8.25 1.88
CA GLY A 359 8.97 6.95 1.50
C GLY A 359 9.92 5.77 1.75
N PHE A 360 11.23 5.99 1.92
CA PHE A 360 12.18 4.93 2.32
C PHE A 360 11.82 4.29 3.66
N ALA A 361 11.15 5.02 4.56
CA ALA A 361 10.69 4.50 5.83
C ALA A 361 9.37 3.73 5.71
N LEU A 362 8.68 3.74 4.56
CA LEU A 362 7.38 3.11 4.42
C LEU A 362 7.51 1.62 4.06
N PRO A 363 6.65 0.76 4.64
CA PRO A 363 6.75 -0.68 4.42
C PRO A 363 6.47 -1.09 2.97
N ALA A 364 5.63 -0.35 2.23
CA ALA A 364 5.38 -0.64 0.81
C ALA A 364 6.64 -0.48 -0.05
N HIS A 365 7.45 0.55 0.19
CA HIS A 365 8.72 0.70 -0.50
C HIS A 365 9.68 -0.43 -0.15
N ALA A 366 9.78 -0.78 1.13
CA ALA A 366 10.64 -1.88 1.59
C ALA A 366 10.24 -3.23 0.96
N VAL A 367 8.96 -3.61 1.01
CA VAL A 367 8.50 -4.87 0.38
C VAL A 367 8.74 -4.87 -1.13
N PHE A 368 8.54 -3.73 -1.80
CA PHE A 368 8.77 -3.61 -3.23
C PHE A 368 10.24 -3.87 -3.61
N GLN A 369 11.19 -3.35 -2.83
CA GLN A 369 12.62 -3.64 -3.04
C GLN A 369 12.95 -5.11 -2.84
N VAL A 370 12.40 -5.73 -1.79
CA VAL A 370 12.59 -7.17 -1.55
C VAL A 370 11.98 -8.00 -2.68
N LEU A 371 10.81 -7.63 -3.20
CA LEU A 371 10.18 -8.32 -4.33
C LEU A 371 11.03 -8.23 -5.59
N ILE A 372 11.58 -7.05 -5.92
CA ILE A 372 12.51 -6.91 -7.05
C ILE A 372 13.74 -7.79 -6.84
N ASP A 373 14.33 -7.81 -5.65
CA ASP A 373 15.50 -8.64 -5.33
C ASP A 373 15.21 -10.13 -5.55
N ILE A 374 14.08 -10.61 -5.03
CA ILE A 374 13.62 -12.00 -5.23
C ILE A 374 13.44 -12.29 -6.72
N TRP A 375 12.70 -11.45 -7.44
CA TRP A 375 12.32 -11.69 -8.84
C TRP A 375 13.47 -11.54 -9.84
N SER A 376 14.53 -10.84 -9.45
CA SER A 376 15.73 -10.62 -10.26
C SER A 376 16.92 -11.48 -9.82
N PHE A 377 16.71 -12.56 -9.09
CA PHE A 377 17.77 -13.48 -8.62
C PHE A 377 18.86 -12.79 -7.77
N GLY A 378 18.49 -11.81 -6.95
CA GLY A 378 19.43 -11.07 -6.10
C GLY A 378 19.99 -9.80 -6.74
N CYS A 379 19.45 -9.40 -7.90
CA CYS A 379 19.89 -8.23 -8.66
C CYS A 379 19.30 -6.91 -8.15
N ASN A 380 19.22 -6.79 -6.82
CA ASN A 380 18.84 -5.59 -6.09
C ASN A 380 19.33 -5.65 -4.63
N PRO A 381 20.62 -5.38 -4.34
CA PRO A 381 21.21 -5.55 -3.02
C PRO A 381 20.81 -4.42 -2.04
N LYS A 382 19.50 -4.23 -1.85
CA LYS A 382 18.84 -3.28 -0.95
C LYS A 382 18.20 -3.97 0.26
N LEU A 383 18.33 -5.30 0.34
CA LEU A 383 17.80 -6.13 1.42
C LEU A 383 18.26 -5.67 2.81
N TYR A 384 19.50 -5.16 2.89
CA TYR A 384 20.13 -4.71 4.14
C TYR A 384 19.36 -3.59 4.86
N TYR A 385 18.61 -2.74 4.15
CA TYR A 385 17.77 -1.72 4.77
C TYR A 385 16.29 -2.08 4.72
N ALA A 386 15.84 -2.77 3.66
CA ALA A 386 14.44 -3.09 3.47
C ALA A 386 13.91 -4.03 4.56
N LEU A 387 14.64 -5.11 4.89
CA LEU A 387 14.20 -6.05 5.93
C LEU A 387 14.16 -5.43 7.33
N PRO A 388 15.18 -4.67 7.78
CA PRO A 388 15.09 -3.97 9.07
C PRO A 388 13.90 -3.02 9.17
N VAL A 389 13.55 -2.29 8.11
CA VAL A 389 12.35 -1.42 8.11
C VAL A 389 11.10 -2.26 8.38
N LEU A 390 10.88 -3.35 7.64
CA LEU A 390 9.73 -4.24 7.85
C LEU A 390 9.72 -4.82 9.27
N PHE A 391 10.88 -5.24 9.78
CA PHE A 391 11.00 -5.82 11.11
C PHE A 391 10.72 -4.81 12.24
N VAL A 392 11.12 -3.55 12.07
CA VAL A 392 10.80 -2.49 13.03
C VAL A 392 9.29 -2.27 13.12
N TYR A 393 8.59 -2.22 11.98
CA TYR A 393 7.13 -2.12 11.97
C TYR A 393 6.45 -3.33 12.62
N GLU A 394 6.96 -4.52 12.35
CA GLU A 394 6.46 -5.76 12.94
C GLU A 394 6.57 -5.74 14.47
N VAL A 395 7.77 -5.45 15.01
CA VAL A 395 8.01 -5.41 16.46
C VAL A 395 7.19 -4.31 17.14
N LEU A 396 7.19 -3.10 16.58
CA LEU A 396 6.38 -1.99 17.12
C LEU A 396 4.89 -2.30 17.04
N GLY A 397 4.46 -2.93 15.94
CA GLY A 397 3.10 -3.40 15.71
C GLY A 397 2.62 -4.35 16.79
N ILE A 398 3.40 -5.40 17.09
CA ILE A 398 3.09 -6.39 18.13
C ILE A 398 3.00 -5.73 19.50
N ILE A 399 3.96 -4.88 19.85
CA ILE A 399 4.01 -4.20 21.16
C ILE A 399 2.78 -3.29 21.32
N LEU A 400 2.51 -2.42 20.35
CA LEU A 400 1.44 -1.44 20.42
C LEU A 400 0.04 -2.08 20.29
N SER A 401 -0.12 -3.13 19.49
CA SER A 401 -1.36 -3.91 19.43
C SER A 401 -1.62 -4.61 20.78
N THR A 402 -0.59 -5.21 21.39
CA THR A 402 -0.71 -5.85 22.71
C THR A 402 -1.14 -4.84 23.77
N ILE A 403 -0.47 -3.69 23.86
CA ILE A 403 -0.85 -2.58 24.77
C ILE A 403 -2.28 -2.12 24.46
N GLY A 404 -2.63 -2.04 23.19
CA GLY A 404 -3.95 -1.64 22.73
C GLY A 404 -5.08 -2.59 23.15
N VAL A 405 -4.82 -3.88 23.26
CA VAL A 405 -5.78 -4.85 23.81
C VAL A 405 -6.06 -4.57 25.29
N TYR A 406 -5.03 -4.30 26.10
CA TYR A 406 -5.23 -3.89 27.50
C TYR A 406 -6.06 -2.62 27.60
N ARG A 407 -5.78 -1.65 26.72
CA ARG A 407 -6.55 -0.41 26.65
C ARG A 407 -8.02 -0.69 26.32
N ARG A 408 -8.31 -1.51 25.30
CA ARG A 408 -9.69 -1.88 24.92
C ARG A 408 -10.43 -2.60 26.03
N ALA A 409 -9.77 -3.57 26.69
CA ALA A 409 -10.35 -4.28 27.82
C ALA A 409 -10.68 -3.33 28.98
N HIS A 410 -9.76 -2.41 29.32
CA HIS A 410 -9.97 -1.43 30.37
C HIS A 410 -11.18 -0.52 30.10
N TYR A 411 -11.29 0.06 28.90
CA TYR A 411 -12.43 0.91 28.56
C TYR A 411 -13.74 0.12 28.43
N ALA A 412 -13.69 -1.14 27.99
CA ALA A 412 -14.87 -2.01 27.96
C ALA A 412 -15.40 -2.30 29.36
N CYS A 413 -14.52 -2.60 30.32
CA CYS A 413 -14.92 -2.81 31.72
C CYS A 413 -15.50 -1.54 32.34
N ILE A 414 -14.86 -0.37 32.15
CA ILE A 414 -15.40 0.91 32.64
C ILE A 414 -16.80 1.16 32.08
N LYS A 415 -17.00 0.90 30.78
CA LYS A 415 -18.30 1.09 30.14
C LYS A 415 -19.36 0.17 30.74
N GLN A 416 -19.02 -1.09 30.98
CA GLN A 416 -19.93 -2.04 31.63
C GLN A 416 -20.30 -1.56 33.05
N GLU A 417 -19.33 -1.14 33.86
CA GLU A 417 -19.59 -0.60 35.20
C GLU A 417 -20.48 0.65 35.17
N MET A 418 -20.30 1.53 34.19
CA MET A 418 -21.14 2.72 34.01
C MET A 418 -22.56 2.34 33.57
N ASP A 419 -22.71 1.39 32.66
CA ASP A 419 -24.01 0.88 32.22
C ASP A 419 -24.76 0.19 33.38
N GLU A 420 -24.05 -0.56 34.23
CA GLU A 420 -24.60 -1.19 35.43
C GLU A 420 -25.04 -0.14 36.46
N LYS A 421 -24.22 0.89 36.74
CA LYS A 421 -24.61 2.00 37.63
C LYS A 421 -25.80 2.79 37.11
N ALA A 422 -25.84 3.09 35.82
CA ALA A 422 -26.97 3.79 35.20
C ALA A 422 -28.26 2.94 35.27
N LEU A 423 -28.14 1.62 35.12
CA LEU A 423 -29.27 0.71 35.32
C LEU A 423 -29.72 0.69 36.78
N GLN A 424 -28.80 0.60 37.74
CA GLN A 424 -29.10 0.64 39.17
C GLN A 424 -29.78 1.94 39.59
N GLU A 425 -29.27 3.09 39.16
CA GLU A 425 -29.88 4.40 39.42
C GLU A 425 -31.31 4.45 38.86
N LYS A 426 -31.52 3.94 37.65
CA LYS A 426 -32.84 3.93 37.00
C LYS A 426 -33.84 3.02 37.71
N VAL A 427 -33.40 1.81 38.10
CA VAL A 427 -34.22 0.87 38.89
C VAL A 427 -34.57 1.49 40.24
N THR A 428 -33.59 2.11 40.91
CA THR A 428 -33.80 2.78 42.22
C THR A 428 -34.79 3.94 42.09
N SER A 429 -34.66 4.79 41.06
CA SER A 429 -35.62 5.87 40.82
C SER A 429 -37.04 5.36 40.54
N THR A 430 -37.19 4.27 39.78
CA THR A 430 -38.52 3.70 39.52
C THR A 430 -39.16 3.10 40.77
N ILE A 431 -38.35 2.48 41.65
CA ILE A 431 -38.83 1.95 42.93
C ILE A 431 -39.30 3.09 43.83
N LEU A 432 -38.54 4.19 43.91
CA LEU A 432 -38.91 5.37 44.69
C LEU A 432 -40.21 6.01 44.17
N GLU A 433 -40.35 6.20 42.85
CA GLU A 433 -41.58 6.71 42.24
C GLU A 433 -42.79 5.81 42.55
N GLN A 434 -42.61 4.49 42.52
CA GLN A 434 -43.67 3.55 42.87
C GLN A 434 -43.99 3.58 44.37
N GLN A 435 -43.01 3.67 45.25
CA GLN A 435 -43.23 3.79 46.69
C GLN A 435 -43.99 5.08 47.04
N GLU A 436 -43.62 6.21 46.42
CA GLU A 436 -44.37 7.46 46.55
C GLU A 436 -45.80 7.31 46.03
N ALA A 437 -46.00 6.68 44.86
CA ALA A 437 -47.33 6.40 44.34
C ALA A 437 -48.15 5.46 45.26
N HIS A 438 -47.51 4.47 45.88
CA HIS A 438 -48.13 3.54 46.83
C HIS A 438 -48.51 4.23 48.15
N LEU A 439 -47.65 5.12 48.66
CA LEU A 439 -47.93 5.92 49.85
C LEU A 439 -49.10 6.87 49.61
N VAL A 440 -49.10 7.60 48.49
CA VAL A 440 -50.20 8.48 48.08
C VAL A 440 -51.50 7.67 47.91
N ARG A 441 -51.44 6.49 47.28
CA ARG A 441 -52.59 5.58 47.15
C ARG A 441 -53.08 5.07 48.50
N ARG A 442 -52.19 4.73 49.43
CA ARG A 442 -52.54 4.26 50.78
C ARG A 442 -53.21 5.38 51.60
N GLU A 443 -52.74 6.62 51.47
CA GLU A 443 -53.39 7.79 52.06
C GLU A 443 -54.78 8.04 51.46
N THR A 444 -54.93 8.01 50.13
CA THR A 444 -56.26 8.12 49.49
C THR A 444 -57.20 6.97 49.80
N THR A 445 -56.68 5.76 50.04
CA THR A 445 -57.52 4.58 50.38
C THR A 445 -57.89 4.56 51.86
N ARG A 446 -57.04 5.10 52.75
CA ARG A 446 -57.35 5.29 54.19
C ARG A 446 -58.48 6.29 54.43
N ASP A 447 -58.64 7.28 53.55
CA ASP A 447 -59.77 8.22 53.60
C ASP A 447 -61.10 7.61 53.12
N ILE A 448 -61.11 6.39 52.54
CA ILE A 448 -62.31 5.78 51.92
C ILE A 448 -62.77 4.51 52.62
N GLN A 449 -61.96 3.77 53.39
CA GLN A 449 -62.47 2.59 54.08
C GLN A 449 -61.72 2.18 55.35
N GLY A 450 -62.46 2.16 56.46
CA GLY A 450 -62.07 1.50 57.70
C GLY A 450 -62.29 -0.02 57.63
N SER A 451 -61.34 -0.76 58.18
CA SER A 451 -61.38 -2.19 58.55
C SER A 451 -61.09 -3.22 57.44
N LYS A 452 -59.90 -3.83 57.46
CA LYS A 452 -59.69 -5.23 57.87
C LYS A 452 -58.22 -5.66 57.86
N THR A 453 -58.00 -6.77 58.56
CA THR A 453 -56.80 -7.43 59.08
C THR A 453 -55.76 -7.90 58.06
N SER A 454 -54.53 -7.93 58.57
CA SER A 454 -53.22 -8.29 58.00
C SER A 454 -53.08 -9.71 57.46
N ASP A 455 -52.45 -9.83 56.30
CA ASP A 455 -51.82 -11.06 55.81
C ASP A 455 -50.36 -10.74 55.45
N SER A 456 -49.44 -10.89 56.42
CA SER A 456 -48.05 -10.43 56.32
C SER A 456 -47.08 -11.50 55.80
N GLY A 457 -47.58 -12.63 55.28
CA GLY A 457 -46.76 -13.73 54.75
C GLY A 457 -46.53 -13.69 53.23
N ASN A 458 -47.37 -12.98 52.48
CA ASN A 458 -47.32 -12.93 51.00
C ASN A 458 -46.65 -11.66 50.45
N GLU A 459 -46.39 -10.65 51.29
CA GLU A 459 -45.84 -9.36 50.86
C GLU A 459 -44.38 -9.44 50.40
N GLU A 460 -43.55 -10.30 51.00
CA GLU A 460 -42.13 -10.46 50.59
C GLU A 460 -41.99 -11.17 49.24
N ALA A 461 -42.81 -12.20 48.99
CA ALA A 461 -42.80 -12.93 47.72
C ALA A 461 -43.39 -12.09 46.56
N ASP A 462 -44.44 -11.29 46.82
CA ASP A 462 -44.98 -10.34 45.84
C ASP A 462 -44.00 -9.19 45.58
N ALA A 463 -43.29 -8.69 46.60
CA ALA A 463 -42.27 -7.65 46.43
C ALA A 463 -41.07 -8.15 45.60
N GLU A 464 -40.61 -9.39 45.81
CA GLU A 464 -39.57 -10.01 44.98
C GLU A 464 -40.04 -10.24 43.54
N ALA A 465 -41.27 -10.70 43.33
CA ALA A 465 -41.86 -10.89 42.00
C ALA A 465 -42.08 -9.55 41.27
N GLU A 466 -42.49 -8.51 41.99
CA GLU A 466 -42.66 -7.16 41.45
C GLU A 466 -41.29 -6.54 41.09
N LEU A 467 -40.28 -6.69 41.95
CA LEU A 467 -38.91 -6.29 41.66
C LEU A 467 -38.36 -7.01 40.42
N ALA A 468 -38.59 -8.33 40.30
CA ALA A 468 -38.21 -9.11 39.13
C ALA A 468 -38.92 -8.61 37.86
N ASN A 469 -40.20 -8.27 37.95
CA ASN A 469 -40.97 -7.69 36.84
C ASN A 469 -40.48 -6.29 36.45
N ILE A 470 -40.10 -5.45 37.42
CA ILE A 470 -39.52 -4.12 37.17
C ILE A 470 -38.18 -4.25 36.45
N ILE A 471 -37.31 -5.14 36.93
CA ILE A 471 -36.02 -5.44 36.30
C ILE A 471 -36.26 -5.93 34.86
N HIS A 472 -37.16 -6.89 34.66
CA HIS A 472 -37.49 -7.42 33.33
C HIS A 472 -38.08 -6.33 32.40
N ARG A 473 -38.93 -5.45 32.92
CA ARG A 473 -39.53 -4.34 32.18
C ARG A 473 -38.50 -3.28 31.78
N GLU A 474 -37.56 -2.95 32.65
CA GLU A 474 -36.53 -1.97 32.33
C GLU A 474 -35.43 -2.56 31.43
N MET A 475 -35.12 -3.85 31.53
CA MET A 475 -34.26 -4.55 30.55
C MET A 475 -34.89 -4.62 29.14
N SER A 476 -36.21 -4.66 29.04
CA SER A 476 -36.93 -4.73 27.75
C SER A 476 -37.23 -3.37 27.12
N ARG A 477 -36.91 -2.27 27.81
CA ARG A 477 -37.17 -0.90 27.33
C ARG A 477 -36.05 -0.44 26.39
N PRO A 478 -36.36 0.04 25.17
CA PRO A 478 -35.32 0.44 24.22
C PRO A 478 -34.51 1.63 24.74
N LYS A 479 -33.17 1.47 24.82
CA LYS A 479 -32.22 2.53 25.20
C LYS A 479 -32.37 3.72 24.24
N VAL A 480 -32.60 4.92 24.78
CA VAL A 480 -32.33 6.17 24.05
C VAL A 480 -30.82 6.38 24.16
N GLU A 481 -30.09 6.13 23.07
CA GLU A 481 -28.65 6.41 23.03
C GLU A 481 -28.40 7.90 23.31
N ARG A 482 -27.74 8.19 24.44
CA ARG A 482 -27.07 9.49 24.63
C ARG A 482 -25.88 9.54 23.67
N PRO A 483 -25.55 10.70 23.07
CA PRO A 483 -24.39 10.80 22.20
C PRO A 483 -23.14 10.45 23.01
N GLY A 484 -22.48 9.36 22.62
CA GLY A 484 -21.27 8.86 23.29
C GLY A 484 -20.20 9.93 23.36
N THR A 485 -19.60 10.09 24.53
CA THR A 485 -18.39 10.91 24.68
C THR A 485 -17.20 10.12 24.13
N SER A 486 -16.14 10.82 23.72
CA SER A 486 -14.92 10.27 23.09
C SER A 486 -14.21 9.11 23.83
N ARG A 487 -14.71 8.69 25.00
CA ARG A 487 -14.13 7.67 25.90
C ARG A 487 -14.67 6.25 25.69
N ASP A 488 -15.70 6.05 24.87
CA ASP A 488 -16.40 4.76 24.71
C ASP A 488 -15.83 3.82 23.62
N ASN A 489 -14.55 3.95 23.27
CA ASN A 489 -14.04 3.53 21.98
C ASN A 489 -13.45 2.10 21.95
N THR A 490 -14.22 1.11 21.49
CA THR A 490 -13.72 -0.25 21.14
C THR A 490 -13.26 -0.38 19.68
N GLY A 491 -13.29 0.70 18.90
CA GLY A 491 -12.96 0.73 17.47
C GLY A 491 -14.18 0.46 16.56
N PRO A 492 -14.06 0.71 15.24
CA PRO A 492 -15.14 0.44 14.29
C PRO A 492 -15.39 -1.07 14.18
N SER A 493 -16.65 -1.47 14.34
CA SER A 493 -17.16 -2.83 14.15
C SER A 493 -18.12 -2.87 12.98
N PHE A 494 -17.93 -3.80 12.05
CA PHE A 494 -18.96 -4.11 11.06
C PHE A 494 -20.08 -4.94 11.70
N ALA A 495 -21.33 -4.67 11.33
CA ALA A 495 -22.45 -5.55 11.69
C ALA A 495 -22.26 -6.89 10.97
N LEU A 496 -22.22 -7.99 11.72
CA LEU A 496 -22.01 -9.32 11.16
C LEU A 496 -23.25 -9.79 10.38
N ALA A 497 -23.02 -10.63 9.37
CA ALA A 497 -24.09 -11.24 8.56
C ALA A 497 -24.94 -12.26 9.35
N TYR A 498 -24.41 -12.78 10.47
CA TYR A 498 -25.10 -13.75 11.31
C TYR A 498 -25.53 -13.11 12.64
N ARG A 499 -26.84 -13.20 12.93
CA ARG A 499 -27.45 -12.96 14.22
C ARG A 499 -28.07 -14.29 14.65
N ASP A 500 -27.54 -14.89 15.70
CA ASP A 500 -28.26 -15.87 16.51
C ASP A 500 -28.81 -15.16 17.74
#